data_AF-A0A059LDS7-F1
#
_entry.id   AF-A0A059LDS7-F1
#
_cell.length_a   1.000
_cell.length_b   1.000
_cell.length_c   1.000
_cell.angle_alpha   90.00
_cell.angle_beta   90.00
_cell.angle_gamma   90.00
#
_symmetry.space_group_name_H-M   'P 1'
#
loop_
_entity.id
_entity.type
_entity.pdbx_description
1 polymer ?
#
loop_
_entity_poly.entity_id
_entity_poly.type
_entity_poly.pdbx_seq_one_letter_code
_entity_poly.pdbx_strand_id
1 'polypeptide(L)'
;MKFQLEGLTVYFPYEYIYPEQYKYMQELKHALDAKGHCLLEMPTGTGKTITLLSLITSYQLAHPEVGKLVYCTRTVPEMEKVLAEVRELIEYRSRYFPPGEAPPVLAVGLS
;
A
#
# COMPACT_ATOMS: atom_id res chain seq x y z
N MET A 1 4.98 -0.99 -11.70
CA MET A 1 4.50 -2.29 -12.24
C MET A 1 3.10 -2.68 -11.70
N LYS A 2 2.42 -3.59 -12.41
CA LYS A 2 1.21 -4.31 -11.94
C LYS A 2 1.54 -5.80 -11.92
N PHE A 3 1.35 -6.47 -10.79
CA PHE A 3 1.71 -7.89 -10.64
C PHE A 3 0.68 -8.65 -9.78
N GLN A 4 0.74 -9.98 -9.81
CA GLN A 4 -0.11 -10.86 -8.99
C GLN A 4 0.65 -11.34 -7.75
N LEU A 5 0.01 -11.24 -6.60
CA LEU A 5 0.50 -11.74 -5.32
C LEU A 5 -0.60 -12.62 -4.71
N GLU A 6 -0.49 -13.93 -4.91
CA GLU A 6 -1.45 -14.94 -4.39
C GLU A 6 -2.93 -14.60 -4.69
N GLY A 7 -3.23 -14.27 -5.96
CA GLY A 7 -4.57 -13.91 -6.41
C GLY A 7 -4.96 -12.44 -6.18
N LEU A 8 -4.15 -11.66 -5.48
CA LEU A 8 -4.32 -10.21 -5.36
C LEU A 8 -3.55 -9.48 -6.45
N THR A 9 -4.24 -8.60 -7.18
CA THR A 9 -3.59 -7.69 -8.15
C THR A 9 -3.00 -6.49 -7.42
N VAL A 10 -1.68 -6.37 -7.38
CA VAL A 10 -0.97 -5.29 -6.69
C VAL A 10 -0.50 -4.21 -7.66
N TYR A 11 -0.79 -2.95 -7.32
CA TYR A 11 -0.31 -1.76 -8.02
C TYR A 11 0.89 -1.16 -7.29
N PHE A 12 2.08 -1.26 -7.88
CA PHE A 12 3.33 -0.79 -7.29
C PHE A 12 3.98 0.27 -8.17
N PRO A 13 4.31 1.48 -7.68
CA PRO A 13 4.64 2.63 -8.54
C PRO A 13 6.06 2.61 -9.12
N TYR A 14 6.82 1.53 -8.93
CA TYR A 14 8.16 1.37 -9.48
C TYR A 14 8.25 0.21 -10.48
N GLU A 15 9.29 0.24 -11.31
CA GLU A 15 9.56 -0.77 -12.35
C GLU A 15 10.15 -2.07 -11.80
N TYR A 16 10.73 -2.03 -10.60
CA TYR A 16 11.38 -3.17 -9.96
C TYR A 16 10.89 -3.32 -8.51
N ILE A 17 10.72 -4.58 -8.09
CA ILE A 17 10.33 -4.97 -6.74
C ILE A 17 11.45 -5.85 -6.19
N TYR A 18 11.92 -5.54 -4.99
CA TYR A 18 12.94 -6.35 -4.33
C TYR A 18 12.35 -7.63 -3.74
N PRO A 19 13.11 -8.74 -3.65
CA PRO A 19 12.62 -9.98 -3.04
C PRO A 19 12.09 -9.78 -1.61
N GLU A 20 12.71 -8.89 -0.82
CA GLU A 20 12.27 -8.60 0.55
C GLU A 20 10.95 -7.83 0.57
N GLN A 21 10.71 -6.94 -0.40
CA GLN A 21 9.44 -6.22 -0.56
C GLN A 21 8.32 -7.21 -0.92
N TYR A 22 8.58 -8.13 -1.84
CA TYR A 22 7.62 -9.17 -2.22
C TYR A 22 7.27 -10.04 -1.01
N LYS A 23 8.28 -10.53 -0.28
CA LYS A 23 8.06 -11.33 0.93
C LYS A 23 7.29 -10.56 2.01
N TYR A 24 7.63 -9.30 2.23
CA TYR A 24 6.90 -8.44 3.16
C TYR A 24 5.42 -8.31 2.78
N MET A 25 5.14 -8.11 1.49
CA MET A 25 3.76 -8.04 0.99
C MET A 25 3.01 -9.35 1.17
N GLN A 26 3.67 -10.49 0.96
CA GLN A 26 3.07 -11.81 1.16
C GLN A 26 2.65 -12.02 2.61
N GLU A 27 3.55 -11.79 3.58
CA GLU A 27 3.25 -11.95 5.01
C GLU A 27 2.18 -10.96 5.49
N LEU A 28 2.21 -9.73 4.99
CA LEU A 28 1.18 -8.73 5.30
C LEU A 28 -0.19 -9.14 4.74
N LYS A 29 -0.25 -9.70 3.52
CA LYS A 29 -1.49 -10.23 2.95
C LYS A 29 -2.04 -11.36 3.80
N HIS A 30 -1.21 -12.32 4.21
CA HIS A 30 -1.64 -13.43 5.07
C HIS A 30 -2.26 -12.93 6.38
N ALA A 31 -1.68 -11.89 6.99
CA ALA A 31 -2.23 -11.29 8.20
C ALA A 31 -3.60 -10.61 7.96
N LEU A 32 -3.76 -9.92 6.84
CA LEU A 32 -5.03 -9.29 6.44
C LEU A 32 -6.11 -10.34 6.14
N ASP A 33 -5.78 -11.39 5.39
CA ASP A 33 -6.67 -12.51 5.05
C ASP A 33 -7.18 -13.21 6.32
N ALA A 34 -6.27 -13.43 7.29
CA ALA A 34 -6.59 -14.04 8.57
C ALA A 34 -7.36 -13.12 9.53
N LYS A 35 -7.55 -11.83 9.18
CA LYS A 35 -8.12 -10.78 10.04
C LYS A 35 -7.40 -10.70 11.40
N GLY A 36 -6.09 -10.91 11.39
CA GLY A 36 -5.24 -11.01 12.58
C GLY A 36 -4.25 -9.85 12.73
N HIS A 37 -3.39 -9.98 13.73
CA HIS A 37 -2.27 -9.06 13.95
C HIS A 37 -0.97 -9.68 13.43
N CYS A 38 -0.05 -8.86 12.95
CA CYS A 38 1.30 -9.30 12.58
C CYS A 38 2.35 -8.32 13.12
N LEU A 39 3.57 -8.84 13.29
CA LEU A 39 4.76 -8.06 13.55
C LEU A 39 5.72 -8.27 12.38
N LEU A 40 5.94 -7.22 11.61
CA LEU A 40 6.76 -7.29 10.40
C LEU A 40 7.99 -6.39 10.54
N GLU A 41 9.17 -7.00 10.47
CA GLU A 41 10.44 -6.29 10.42
C GLU A 41 10.87 -6.08 8.97
N MET A 42 11.30 -4.86 8.65
CA MET A 42 11.90 -4.52 7.38
C MET A 42 13.01 -3.50 7.65
N PRO A 43 14.23 -3.69 7.10
CA PRO A 43 15.34 -2.78 7.32
C PRO A 43 15.04 -1.37 6.79
N THR A 44 15.79 -0.38 7.28
CA THR A 44 15.65 1.00 6.80
C THR A 44 16.16 1.14 5.36
N GLY A 45 15.56 2.06 4.59
CA GLY A 45 16.00 2.35 3.22
C GLY A 45 15.47 1.41 2.13
N THR A 46 14.67 0.39 2.45
CA THR A 46 14.15 -0.59 1.47
C THR A 46 12.74 -0.28 0.95
N GLY A 47 12.22 0.93 1.16
CA GLY A 47 10.89 1.31 0.69
C GLY A 47 9.74 0.61 1.43
N LYS A 48 9.85 0.43 2.76
CA LYS A 48 8.80 -0.19 3.59
C LYS A 48 7.44 0.51 3.45
N THR A 49 7.44 1.84 3.45
CA THR A 49 6.22 2.65 3.40
C THR A 49 5.44 2.38 2.11
N ILE A 50 6.03 2.63 0.95
CA ILE A 50 5.37 2.37 -0.33
C ILE A 50 4.99 0.91 -0.55
N THR A 51 5.82 -0.04 -0.07
CA THR A 51 5.51 -1.49 -0.12
C THR A 51 4.22 -1.80 0.63
N LEU A 52 4.08 -1.30 1.86
CA LEU A 52 2.89 -1.48 2.68
C LEU A 52 1.68 -0.79 2.03
N LEU A 53 1.83 0.47 1.60
CA LEU A 53 0.73 1.24 1.01
C LEU A 53 0.23 0.60 -0.29
N SER A 54 1.12 0.15 -1.17
CA SER A 54 0.78 -0.55 -2.41
C SER A 54 -0.04 -1.80 -2.15
N LEU A 55 0.34 -2.61 -1.16
CA LEU A 55 -0.44 -3.80 -0.83
C LEU A 55 -1.80 -3.44 -0.25
N ILE A 56 -1.86 -2.61 0.79
CA ILE A 56 -3.12 -2.34 1.51
C ILE A 56 -4.13 -1.66 0.59
N THR A 57 -3.72 -0.69 -0.21
CA THR A 57 -4.62 0.00 -1.14
C THR A 57 -5.10 -0.90 -2.28
N SER A 58 -4.29 -1.89 -2.69
CA SER A 58 -4.69 -2.92 -3.65
C SER A 58 -5.64 -3.95 -3.00
N TYR A 59 -5.40 -4.29 -1.74
CA TYR A 59 -6.25 -5.17 -0.95
C TYR A 59 -7.64 -4.55 -0.74
N GLN A 60 -7.73 -3.29 -0.32
CA GLN A 60 -9.00 -2.55 -0.20
C GLN A 60 -9.76 -2.43 -1.52
N LEU A 61 -9.04 -2.38 -2.65
CA LEU A 61 -9.67 -2.35 -3.97
C LEU A 61 -10.32 -3.70 -4.32
N ALA A 62 -9.67 -4.82 -3.98
CA ALA A 62 -10.22 -6.16 -4.18
C ALA A 62 -11.28 -6.54 -3.13
N HIS A 63 -11.21 -5.92 -1.96
CA HIS A 63 -12.04 -6.20 -0.79
C HIS A 63 -12.66 -4.91 -0.23
N PRO A 64 -13.73 -4.37 -0.85
CA PRO A 64 -14.37 -3.12 -0.42
C PRO A 64 -14.94 -3.15 1.00
N GLU A 65 -15.15 -4.35 1.57
CA GLU A 65 -15.55 -4.56 2.97
C GLU A 65 -14.44 -4.20 3.97
N VAL A 66 -13.19 -4.11 3.51
CA VAL A 66 -12.05 -3.69 4.31
C VAL A 66 -12.19 -2.21 4.59
N GLY A 67 -12.24 -1.87 5.88
CA GLY A 67 -12.41 -0.49 6.34
C GLY A 67 -11.22 0.42 6.02
N LYS A 68 -11.13 1.52 6.77
CA LYS A 68 -10.11 2.56 6.57
C LYS A 68 -8.74 2.09 7.04
N LEU A 69 -7.68 2.51 6.35
CA LEU A 69 -6.30 2.39 6.85
C LEU A 69 -6.01 3.54 7.81
N VAL A 70 -5.59 3.22 9.03
CA VAL A 70 -5.04 4.19 9.99
C VAL A 70 -3.54 3.95 10.06
N TYR A 71 -2.75 4.90 9.56
CA TYR A 71 -1.30 4.80 9.52
C TYR A 71 -0.69 5.78 10.53
N CYS A 72 -0.07 5.26 11.58
CA CYS A 72 0.52 6.06 12.65
C CYS A 72 2.03 6.20 12.45
N THR A 73 2.52 7.44 12.37
CA THR A 73 3.95 7.77 12.37
C THR A 73 4.39 8.33 13.71
N ARG A 74 5.71 8.40 13.96
CA ARG A 74 6.26 8.97 15.19
C ARG A 74 6.38 10.49 15.12
N THR A 75 6.61 11.02 13.93
CA THR A 75 6.87 12.45 13.72
C THR A 75 6.05 13.03 12.57
N VAL A 76 5.86 14.36 12.56
CA VAL A 76 5.18 15.08 11.49
C VAL A 76 5.91 14.94 10.14
N PRO A 77 7.25 15.07 10.04
CA PRO A 77 7.95 14.87 8.76
C PRO A 77 7.79 13.45 8.19
N GLU A 78 7.64 12.42 9.03
CA GLU A 78 7.29 11.07 8.55
C GLU A 78 5.88 11.03 7.98
N MET A 79 4.91 11.68 8.63
CA MET A 79 3.53 11.77 8.13
C MET A 79 3.47 12.47 6.76
N GLU A 80 4.18 13.58 6.60
CA GLU A 80 4.26 14.31 5.33
C GLU A 80 4.82 13.45 4.19
N LYS A 81 5.86 12.66 4.48
CA LYS A 81 6.43 11.70 3.52
C LYS A 81 5.42 10.62 3.13
N VAL A 82 4.70 10.06 4.10
CA VAL A 82 3.64 9.07 3.82
C VAL A 82 2.55 9.66 2.93
N LEU A 83 2.11 10.89 3.19
CA LEU A 83 1.10 11.56 2.35
C LEU A 83 1.60 11.82 0.92
N ALA A 84 2.88 12.17 0.76
CA ALA A 84 3.48 12.31 -0.56
C ALA A 84 3.54 10.97 -1.31
N GLU A 85 3.99 9.90 -0.65
CA GLU A 85 4.04 8.56 -1.23
C GLU A 85 2.65 8.03 -1.61
N VAL A 86 1.63 8.25 -0.76
CA VAL A 86 0.24 7.88 -1.09
C VAL A 86 -0.25 8.64 -2.31
N ARG A 87 0.05 9.94 -2.43
CA ARG A 87 -0.36 10.72 -3.61
C ARG A 87 0.20 10.12 -4.90
N GLU A 88 1.52 9.87 -4.93
CA GLU A 88 2.17 9.26 -6.09
C GLU A 88 1.61 7.87 -6.41
N LEU A 89 1.34 7.06 -5.38
CA LEU A 89 0.74 5.74 -5.54
C LEU A 89 -0.66 5.80 -6.16
N ILE A 90 -1.51 6.71 -5.69
CA ILE A 90 -2.88 6.84 -6.19
C ILE A 90 -2.88 7.38 -7.62
N GLU A 91 -2.03 8.36 -7.95
CA GLU A 91 -1.85 8.83 -9.32
C GLU A 91 -1.37 7.70 -10.24
N TYR A 92 -0.37 6.93 -9.81
CA TYR A 92 0.12 5.77 -10.54
C TYR A 92 -0.98 4.72 -10.77
N ARG A 93 -1.72 4.37 -9.71
CA ARG A 93 -2.81 3.40 -9.76
C ARG A 93 -3.92 3.84 -10.71
N SER A 94 -4.24 5.14 -10.73
CA SER A 94 -5.30 5.70 -11.57
C SER A 94 -5.04 5.52 -13.07
N ARG A 95 -3.77 5.40 -13.50
CA ARG A 95 -3.40 5.14 -14.91
C ARG A 95 -3.89 3.79 -15.44
N TYR A 96 -4.28 2.87 -14.55
CA TYR A 96 -4.78 1.55 -14.90
C TYR A 96 -6.32 1.47 -15.01
N PHE A 97 -7.01 2.57 -14.79
CA PHE A 97 -8.47 2.66 -14.89
C PHE A 97 -8.85 3.60 -16.02
N PRO A 98 -10.00 3.38 -16.69
CA PRO A 98 -10.54 4.37 -17.61
C PRO A 98 -10.75 5.73 -16.91
N PRO A 99 -10.67 6.85 -17.67
CA PRO A 99 -10.92 8.17 -17.11
C PRO A 99 -12.27 8.24 -16.38
N GLY A 100 -12.26 8.61 -15.11
CA GLY A 100 -13.46 8.74 -14.27
C GLY A 100 -13.92 7.46 -13.57
N GLU A 101 -13.28 6.31 -13.82
CA GLU A 101 -13.64 5.03 -13.19
C GLU A 101 -12.69 4.62 -12.05
N ALA A 102 -11.59 5.34 -11.84
CA ALA A 102 -10.66 5.08 -10.75
C ALA A 102 -11.37 5.28 -9.38
N PRO A 103 -11.34 4.29 -8.48
CA PRO A 103 -11.96 4.44 -7.16
C PRO A 103 -11.32 5.58 -6.38
N PRO A 104 -12.14 6.53 -5.86
CA PRO A 104 -11.62 7.70 -5.17
C PRO A 104 -10.93 7.31 -3.87
N VAL A 105 -9.82 7.99 -3.55
CA VAL A 105 -9.10 7.82 -2.29
C VAL A 105 -8.89 9.18 -1.66
N LEU A 106 -9.25 9.29 -0.38
CA LEU A 106 -8.96 10.43 0.45
C LEU A 106 -7.91 10.04 1.50
N ALA A 107 -6.76 10.70 1.45
CA ALA A 107 -5.71 10.59 2.46
C ALA A 107 -5.62 11.91 3.24
N VAL A 108 -5.70 11.82 4.57
CA VAL A 108 -5.70 12.99 5.48
C VAL A 108 -4.60 12.80 6.51
N GLY A 109 -3.75 13.82 6.66
CA GLY A 109 -2.82 13.93 7.79
C GLY A 109 -3.49 14.67 8.95
N LEU A 110 -3.32 14.15 10.16
CA LEU A 110 -3.80 14.77 11.39
C LEU A 110 -2.58 15.02 12.28
N SER A 111 -2.30 16.30 12.56
CA SER A 111 -1.20 16.77 13.42
C SER A 111 -1.72 17.38 14.70
#